data_AF-A0A815W7F6-F1
#
_entry.id   AF-A0A815W7F6-F1
#
_cell.length_a   1.000
_cell.length_b   1.000
_cell.length_c   1.000
_cell.angle_alpha   90.00
_cell.angle_beta   90.00
_cell.angle_gamma   90.00
#
_symmetry.space_group_name_H-M   'P 1'
#
loop_
_entity.id
_entity.type
_entity.pdbx_description
1 polymer ?
#
loop_
_entity_poly.entity_id
_entity_poly.type
_entity_poly.pdbx_seq_one_letter_code
_entity_poly.pdbx_strand_id
1 'polypeptide(L)'
;MAGVTKTNTKALHLIQQCAQRLRSNTPTDYDQIIAAVGDARVVMIGEASHGSHEFYSHRAEITKRLIKEKGFTIIACEADWPPAYRVNRWVKGFSSASNIKDADDALKEFTRFPAWMWRNTVVVDFITWLRKHNDNINESKKKTGFFGIDLYSLQSSREEVLKYLDKNAPDLAAEARKCYGCFERYSDEQEYGYCAATKLRPGCEKEAIEVLKQMLDLHAKTMSEHKTHDAESEASFYAMENAKIVREAEKYYRHMFEGGEITWNIRDTHMCDCLQDLLKYNGPETKAVIWVK
;
A
#
# COMPACT_ATOMS: atom_id res chain seq x y z
N MET A 1 -2.67 -50.46 0.48
CA MET A 1 -3.01 -49.22 -0.26
C MET A 1 -4.49 -49.20 -0.68
N ALA A 2 -5.44 -49.11 0.27
CA ALA A 2 -6.88 -49.07 -0.04
C ALA A 2 -7.70 -48.11 0.87
N GLY A 3 -7.01 -47.24 1.63
CA GLY A 3 -7.65 -46.34 2.62
C GLY A 3 -7.75 -44.87 2.21
N VAL A 4 -7.12 -44.45 1.10
CA VAL A 4 -6.99 -43.03 0.72
C VAL A 4 -8.11 -42.56 -0.23
N THR A 5 -8.86 -43.47 -0.87
CA THR A 5 -9.83 -43.12 -1.92
C THR A 5 -11.25 -42.81 -1.44
N LYS A 6 -11.75 -43.42 -0.35
CA LYS A 6 -13.14 -43.17 0.13
C LYS A 6 -13.32 -41.85 0.89
N THR A 7 -12.27 -41.38 1.58
CA THR A 7 -12.33 -40.16 2.41
C THR A 7 -12.40 -38.90 1.54
N ASN A 8 -11.71 -38.90 0.40
CA ASN A 8 -11.73 -37.77 -0.55
C ASN A 8 -13.08 -37.57 -1.25
N THR A 9 -13.86 -38.62 -1.49
CA THR A 9 -15.18 -38.49 -2.16
C THR A 9 -16.22 -37.82 -1.26
N LYS A 10 -16.22 -38.13 0.05
CA LYS A 10 -17.13 -37.49 1.01
C LYS A 10 -16.78 -36.02 1.21
N ALA A 11 -15.50 -35.69 1.37
CA ALA A 11 -15.03 -34.31 1.50
C ALA A 11 -15.37 -33.49 0.24
N LEU A 12 -15.12 -34.03 -0.95
CA LEU A 12 -15.48 -33.38 -2.21
C LEU A 12 -16.98 -33.13 -2.33
N HIS A 13 -17.81 -34.10 -1.95
CA HIS A 13 -19.26 -33.95 -2.00
C HIS A 13 -19.76 -32.86 -1.05
N LEU A 14 -19.22 -32.80 0.17
CA LEU A 14 -19.53 -31.73 1.13
C LEU A 14 -19.11 -30.35 0.61
N ILE A 15 -17.91 -30.24 0.01
CA ILE A 15 -17.47 -28.99 -0.62
C ILE A 15 -18.43 -28.60 -1.74
N GLN A 16 -18.84 -29.53 -2.62
CA GLN A 16 -19.77 -29.23 -3.71
C GLN A 16 -21.16 -28.79 -3.23
N GLN A 17 -21.64 -29.34 -2.11
CA GLN A 17 -22.92 -28.97 -1.52
C GLN A 17 -22.89 -27.59 -0.86
N CYS A 18 -21.76 -27.23 -0.24
CA CYS A 18 -21.59 -25.97 0.48
C CYS A 18 -21.01 -24.85 -0.38
N ALA A 19 -20.37 -25.17 -1.51
CA ALA A 19 -19.74 -24.19 -2.38
C ALA A 19 -20.78 -23.38 -3.15
N GLN A 20 -20.60 -22.06 -3.15
CA GLN A 20 -21.31 -21.20 -4.07
C GLN A 20 -20.57 -21.15 -5.40
N ARG A 21 -21.25 -21.55 -6.48
CA ARG A 21 -20.70 -21.47 -7.83
C ARG A 21 -20.75 -20.02 -8.32
N LEU A 22 -19.58 -19.46 -8.61
CA LEU A 22 -19.45 -18.22 -9.37
C LEU A 22 -19.77 -18.50 -10.85
N ARG A 23 -20.69 -17.74 -11.45
CA ARG A 23 -21.15 -17.93 -12.83
C ARG A 23 -20.45 -17.01 -13.83
N SER A 24 -19.24 -16.57 -13.47
CA SER A 24 -18.39 -15.65 -14.22
C SER A 24 -19.00 -14.26 -14.39
N ASN A 25 -18.84 -13.43 -13.34
CA ASN A 25 -19.16 -12.00 -13.30
C ASN A 25 -20.65 -11.66 -13.43
N THR A 26 -21.53 -12.50 -12.87
CA THR A 26 -22.91 -12.04 -12.64
C THR A 26 -22.94 -11.09 -11.43
N PRO A 27 -23.80 -10.05 -11.40
CA PRO A 27 -23.85 -9.11 -10.28
C PRO A 27 -24.06 -9.77 -8.91
N THR A 28 -24.71 -10.94 -8.89
CA THR A 28 -25.06 -11.70 -7.69
C THR A 28 -24.00 -12.73 -7.27
N ASP A 29 -22.93 -12.93 -8.05
CA ASP A 29 -21.89 -13.92 -7.77
C ASP A 29 -21.26 -13.72 -6.38
N TYR A 30 -21.16 -12.48 -5.92
CA TYR A 30 -20.52 -12.12 -4.64
C TYR A 30 -21.50 -11.82 -3.50
N ASP A 31 -22.82 -12.01 -3.68
CA ASP A 31 -23.82 -11.60 -2.68
C ASP A 31 -23.58 -12.23 -1.31
N GLN A 32 -23.27 -13.53 -1.25
CA GLN A 32 -23.04 -14.21 0.03
C GLN A 32 -21.74 -13.76 0.69
N ILE A 33 -20.69 -13.47 -0.10
CA ILE A 33 -19.43 -12.94 0.43
C ILE A 33 -19.66 -11.53 1.02
N ILE A 34 -20.38 -10.67 0.30
CA ILE A 34 -20.70 -9.32 0.79
C ILE A 34 -21.61 -9.37 2.03
N ALA A 35 -22.54 -10.33 2.10
CA ALA A 35 -23.33 -10.57 3.30
C ALA A 35 -22.45 -11.05 4.47
N ALA A 36 -21.55 -12.02 4.23
CA ALA A 36 -20.67 -12.61 5.23
C ALA A 36 -19.66 -11.61 5.83
N VAL A 37 -19.27 -10.58 5.08
CA VAL A 37 -18.44 -9.47 5.60
C VAL A 37 -19.11 -8.76 6.79
N GLY A 38 -20.45 -8.75 6.86
CA GLY A 38 -21.17 -8.16 8.00
C GLY A 38 -20.76 -6.70 8.26
N ASP A 39 -20.35 -6.44 9.50
CA ASP A 39 -19.89 -5.13 10.01
C ASP A 39 -18.35 -5.04 10.11
N ALA A 40 -17.62 -5.97 9.50
CA ALA A 40 -16.16 -5.95 9.51
C ALA A 40 -15.62 -4.62 8.97
N ARG A 41 -14.66 -4.04 9.70
CA ARG A 41 -13.96 -2.82 9.29
C ARG A 41 -12.76 -3.10 8.39
N VAL A 42 -12.19 -4.30 8.50
CA VAL A 42 -11.04 -4.72 7.69
C VAL A 42 -11.39 -6.02 6.99
N VAL A 43 -11.23 -6.04 5.67
CA VAL A 43 -11.43 -7.23 4.83
C VAL A 43 -10.15 -7.49 4.04
N MET A 44 -9.57 -8.67 4.19
CA MET A 44 -8.36 -9.07 3.46
C MET A 44 -8.76 -10.00 2.32
N ILE A 45 -8.29 -9.69 1.11
CA ILE A 45 -8.52 -10.49 -0.09
C ILE A 45 -7.17 -10.97 -0.61
N GLY A 46 -6.87 -12.25 -0.35
CA GLY A 46 -5.66 -12.93 -0.79
C GLY A 46 -5.68 -13.36 -2.26
N GLU A 47 -4.53 -13.80 -2.78
CA GLU A 47 -4.43 -14.52 -4.06
C GLU A 47 -3.49 -15.71 -3.97
N ALA A 48 -3.82 -16.80 -4.67
CA ALA A 48 -2.95 -17.97 -4.69
C ALA A 48 -1.66 -17.75 -5.51
N SER A 49 -1.69 -16.82 -6.49
CA SER A 49 -0.52 -16.44 -7.29
C SER A 49 -0.61 -15.02 -7.82
N HIS A 50 0.53 -14.35 -7.92
CA HIS A 50 0.63 -13.09 -8.67
C HIS A 50 0.48 -13.35 -10.17
N GLY A 51 -0.11 -12.39 -10.89
CA GLY A 51 -0.17 -12.38 -12.35
C GLY A 51 -1.33 -13.17 -12.97
N SER A 52 -2.21 -13.76 -12.17
CA SER A 52 -3.41 -14.44 -12.66
C SER A 52 -4.56 -13.44 -12.84
N HIS A 53 -4.96 -13.22 -14.09
CA HIS A 53 -6.04 -12.27 -14.44
C HIS A 53 -7.31 -12.46 -13.60
N GLU A 54 -7.73 -13.70 -13.37
CA GLU A 54 -8.93 -14.05 -12.63
C GLU A 54 -8.87 -13.58 -11.16
N PHE A 55 -7.70 -13.69 -10.51
CA PHE A 55 -7.55 -13.22 -9.13
C PHE A 55 -7.68 -11.70 -9.03
N TYR A 56 -7.05 -10.94 -9.92
CA TYR A 56 -7.25 -9.48 -9.98
C TYR A 56 -8.71 -9.14 -10.30
N SER A 57 -9.34 -9.86 -11.22
CA SER A 57 -10.72 -9.58 -11.64
C SER A 57 -11.72 -9.79 -10.50
N HIS A 58 -11.64 -10.93 -9.81
CA HIS A 58 -12.50 -11.22 -8.66
C HIS A 58 -12.25 -10.23 -7.51
N ARG A 59 -10.99 -9.94 -7.20
CA ARG A 59 -10.62 -8.99 -6.16
C ARG A 59 -11.14 -7.58 -6.45
N ALA A 60 -11.04 -7.13 -7.70
CA ALA A 60 -11.55 -5.85 -8.16
C ALA A 60 -13.09 -5.78 -8.02
N GLU A 61 -13.82 -6.79 -8.47
CA GLU A 61 -15.29 -6.80 -8.38
C GLU A 61 -15.81 -6.86 -6.93
N ILE A 62 -15.21 -7.70 -6.09
CA ILE A 62 -15.54 -7.74 -4.66
C ILE A 62 -15.27 -6.36 -4.03
N THR A 63 -14.13 -5.75 -4.35
CA THR A 63 -13.77 -4.43 -3.84
C THR A 63 -14.73 -3.33 -4.28
N LYS A 64 -15.16 -3.33 -5.55
CA LYS A 64 -16.19 -2.39 -6.05
C LYS A 64 -17.48 -2.48 -5.24
N ARG A 65 -17.89 -3.69 -4.87
CA ARG A 65 -19.08 -3.93 -4.04
C ARG A 65 -18.86 -3.50 -2.58
N LEU A 66 -17.70 -3.79 -1.99
CA LEU A 66 -17.36 -3.31 -0.64
C LEU A 66 -17.42 -1.77 -0.55
N ILE A 67 -16.91 -1.08 -1.58
CA ILE A 67 -16.97 0.38 -1.66
C ILE A 67 -18.44 0.85 -1.76
N LYS A 68 -19.19 0.34 -2.75
CA LYS A 68 -20.55 0.78 -3.05
C LYS A 68 -21.60 0.42 -1.98
N GLU A 69 -21.52 -0.78 -1.43
CA GLU A 69 -22.57 -1.37 -0.60
C GLU A 69 -22.22 -1.33 0.90
N LYS A 70 -20.93 -1.28 1.25
CA LYS A 70 -20.47 -1.39 2.64
C LYS A 70 -19.66 -0.18 3.14
N GLY A 71 -19.41 0.80 2.29
CA GLY A 71 -18.78 2.08 2.64
C GLY A 71 -17.27 1.97 2.88
N PHE A 72 -16.59 1.03 2.23
CA PHE A 72 -15.12 0.94 2.30
C PHE A 72 -14.48 2.12 1.55
N THR A 73 -13.51 2.78 2.18
CA THR A 73 -12.85 3.98 1.64
C THR A 73 -11.32 3.87 1.58
N ILE A 74 -10.75 2.78 2.09
CA ILE A 74 -9.31 2.49 1.95
C ILE A 74 -9.15 1.19 1.16
N ILE A 75 -8.36 1.26 0.09
CA ILE A 75 -7.81 0.08 -0.59
C ILE A 75 -6.32 0.07 -0.26
N ALA A 76 -5.86 -0.88 0.55
CA ALA A 76 -4.46 -1.03 0.91
C ALA A 76 -3.88 -2.23 0.16
N CYS A 77 -2.86 -2.01 -0.66
CA CYS A 77 -2.29 -3.00 -1.55
C CYS A 77 -0.88 -3.37 -1.07
N GLU A 78 -0.52 -4.66 -1.13
CA GLU A 78 0.85 -5.16 -1.00
C GLU A 78 1.72 -4.65 -2.17
N ALA A 79 1.94 -3.34 -2.16
CA ALA A 79 2.50 -2.52 -3.21
C ALA A 79 3.34 -1.41 -2.57
N ASP A 80 4.35 -0.95 -3.31
CA ASP A 80 5.20 0.15 -2.88
C ASP A 80 4.39 1.45 -2.66
N TRP A 81 4.75 2.19 -1.60
CA TRP A 81 4.04 3.37 -1.15
C TRP A 81 4.07 4.55 -2.14
N PRO A 82 5.23 4.98 -2.69
CA PRO A 82 5.26 6.11 -3.62
C PRO A 82 4.47 5.90 -4.93
N PRO A 83 4.60 4.77 -5.66
CA PRO A 83 3.79 4.54 -6.86
C PRO A 83 2.29 4.47 -6.55
N ALA A 84 1.90 3.89 -5.41
CA ALA A 84 0.50 3.89 -4.99
C ALA A 84 -0.02 5.30 -4.67
N TYR A 85 0.82 6.17 -4.10
CA TYR A 85 0.44 7.57 -3.85
C TYR A 85 0.11 8.33 -5.15
N ARG A 86 0.86 8.05 -6.24
CA ARG A 86 0.53 8.60 -7.56
C ARG A 86 -0.87 8.20 -8.00
N VAL A 87 -1.22 6.91 -7.87
CA VAL A 87 -2.56 6.40 -8.17
C VAL A 87 -3.60 7.07 -7.28
N ASN A 88 -3.35 7.15 -5.97
CA ASN A 88 -4.24 7.78 -4.99
C ASN A 88 -4.59 9.22 -5.38
N ARG A 89 -3.58 10.04 -5.71
CA ARG A 89 -3.77 11.43 -6.11
C ARG A 89 -4.62 11.55 -7.36
N TRP A 90 -4.40 10.66 -8.34
CA TRP A 90 -5.21 10.60 -9.54
C TRP A 90 -6.65 10.21 -9.23
N VAL A 91 -6.90 9.09 -8.54
CA VAL A 91 -8.27 8.62 -8.25
C VAL A 91 -9.06 9.59 -7.38
N LYS A 92 -8.41 10.33 -6.46
CA LYS A 92 -9.06 11.37 -5.63
C LYS A 92 -9.25 12.70 -6.36
N GLY A 93 -8.54 12.92 -7.47
CA GLY A 93 -8.68 14.13 -8.28
C GLY A 93 -8.05 15.35 -7.67
N PHE A 94 -6.98 15.18 -6.91
CA PHE A 94 -6.25 16.31 -6.36
C PHE A 94 -5.62 17.13 -7.49
N SER A 95 -5.71 18.46 -7.40
CA SER A 95 -5.33 19.42 -8.46
C SER A 95 -3.89 19.25 -8.98
N SER A 96 -3.01 18.73 -8.14
CA SER A 96 -1.62 18.44 -8.45
C SER A 96 -1.43 17.15 -9.26
N ALA A 97 -2.50 16.40 -9.54
CA ALA A 97 -2.56 15.30 -10.50
C ALA A 97 -2.82 15.77 -11.95
N SER A 98 -2.80 17.08 -12.21
CA SER A 98 -2.99 17.67 -13.54
C SER A 98 -2.01 17.17 -14.61
N ASN A 99 -0.90 16.56 -14.20
CA ASN A 99 0.08 15.93 -15.08
C ASN A 99 -0.17 14.43 -15.33
N ILE A 100 -1.20 13.83 -14.73
CA ILE A 100 -1.57 12.42 -14.89
C ILE A 100 -2.74 12.34 -15.88
N LYS A 101 -2.46 11.87 -17.10
CA LYS A 101 -3.41 11.93 -18.23
C LYS A 101 -4.55 10.93 -18.10
N ASP A 102 -4.23 9.72 -17.68
CA ASP A 102 -5.15 8.58 -17.63
C ASP A 102 -4.67 7.54 -16.59
N ALA A 103 -5.39 6.42 -16.52
CA ALA A 103 -5.09 5.32 -15.59
C ALA A 103 -3.74 4.65 -15.85
N ASP A 104 -3.31 4.48 -17.11
CA ASP A 104 -2.00 3.88 -17.38
C ASP A 104 -0.87 4.81 -16.94
N ASP A 105 -1.00 6.12 -17.20
CA ASP A 105 -0.07 7.14 -16.70
C ASP A 105 -0.06 7.21 -15.17
N ALA A 106 -1.19 6.94 -14.50
CA ALA A 106 -1.25 6.85 -13.03
C ALA A 106 -0.42 5.67 -12.49
N LEU A 107 -0.32 4.56 -13.24
CA LEU A 107 0.40 3.35 -12.84
C LEU A 107 1.85 3.30 -13.34
N LYS A 108 2.32 4.27 -14.13
CA LYS A 108 3.64 4.21 -14.78
C LYS A 108 4.84 4.11 -13.84
N GLU A 109 4.68 4.53 -12.58
CA GLU A 109 5.74 4.49 -11.56
C GLU A 109 5.89 3.11 -10.90
N PHE A 110 5.00 2.16 -11.19
CA PHE A 110 5.23 0.74 -10.91
C PHE A 110 6.21 0.14 -11.93
N THR A 111 7.49 0.47 -11.77
CA THR A 111 8.58 0.08 -12.69
C THR A 111 9.37 -1.14 -12.23
N ARG A 112 9.32 -1.47 -10.94
CA ARG A 112 10.06 -2.61 -10.36
C ARG A 112 9.53 -3.92 -10.91
N PHE A 113 10.46 -4.84 -11.15
CA PHE A 113 10.08 -6.17 -11.61
C PHE A 113 9.35 -6.96 -10.52
N PRO A 114 8.22 -7.62 -10.82
CA PRO A 114 7.51 -7.55 -12.10
C PRO A 114 6.55 -6.36 -12.19
N ALA A 115 6.73 -5.50 -13.20
CA ALA A 115 5.87 -4.31 -13.40
C ALA A 115 4.38 -4.67 -13.56
N TRP A 116 4.10 -5.84 -14.16
CA TRP A 116 2.74 -6.32 -14.40
C TRP A 116 1.94 -6.63 -13.12
N MET A 117 2.58 -6.74 -11.95
CA MET A 117 1.90 -7.05 -10.69
C MET A 117 0.81 -6.00 -10.39
N TRP A 118 1.18 -4.72 -10.51
CA TRP A 118 0.25 -3.61 -10.26
C TRP A 118 -0.09 -2.82 -11.52
N ARG A 119 0.74 -2.88 -12.56
CA ARG A 119 0.48 -2.26 -13.87
C ARG A 119 -0.01 -3.30 -14.88
N ASN A 120 -1.25 -3.75 -14.69
CA ASN A 120 -1.96 -4.64 -15.63
C ASN A 120 -3.34 -4.07 -16.01
N THR A 121 -3.97 -4.66 -17.02
CA THR A 121 -5.25 -4.19 -17.58
C THR A 121 -6.39 -4.19 -16.57
N VAL A 122 -6.44 -5.17 -15.66
CA VAL A 122 -7.49 -5.24 -14.64
C VAL A 122 -7.36 -4.09 -13.64
N VAL A 123 -6.14 -3.78 -13.21
CA VAL A 123 -5.89 -2.64 -12.31
C VAL A 123 -6.18 -1.32 -13.02
N VAL A 124 -5.79 -1.16 -14.28
CA VAL A 124 -6.13 0.02 -15.12
C VAL A 124 -7.65 0.24 -15.15
N ASP A 125 -8.43 -0.81 -15.43
CA ASP A 125 -9.90 -0.73 -15.47
C ASP A 125 -10.48 -0.43 -14.09
N PHE A 126 -9.93 -1.04 -13.03
CA PHE A 126 -10.36 -0.83 -11.66
C PHE A 126 -10.13 0.62 -11.20
N ILE A 127 -8.94 1.18 -11.40
CA ILE A 127 -8.66 2.56 -10.99
C ILE A 127 -9.41 3.58 -11.86
N THR A 128 -9.67 3.26 -13.13
CA THR A 128 -10.55 4.07 -14.00
C THR A 128 -11.96 4.13 -13.45
N TRP A 129 -12.50 2.98 -13.02
CA TRP A 129 -13.78 2.94 -12.34
C TRP A 129 -13.74 3.72 -11.01
N LEU A 130 -12.68 3.56 -10.23
CA LEU A 130 -12.52 4.21 -8.92
C LEU A 130 -12.48 5.74 -9.05
N ARG A 131 -11.77 6.25 -10.06
CA ARG A 131 -11.74 7.68 -10.40
C ARG A 131 -13.14 8.20 -10.66
N LYS A 132 -13.90 7.53 -11.54
CA LYS A 132 -15.30 7.89 -11.85
C LYS A 132 -16.20 7.80 -10.63
N HIS A 133 -16.00 6.81 -9.77
CA HIS A 133 -16.75 6.69 -8.51
C HIS A 133 -16.48 7.91 -7.60
N ASN A 134 -15.21 8.25 -7.39
CA ASN A 134 -14.78 9.36 -6.55
C ASN A 134 -15.17 10.74 -7.10
N ASP A 135 -15.31 10.90 -8.41
CA ASP A 135 -15.76 12.16 -9.03
C ASP A 135 -17.22 12.50 -8.68
N ASN A 136 -18.01 11.51 -8.27
CA ASN A 136 -19.38 11.72 -7.78
C ASN A 136 -19.44 12.03 -6.27
N ILE A 137 -18.29 12.14 -5.59
CA ILE A 137 -18.20 12.37 -4.15
C ILE A 137 -17.62 13.77 -3.90
N ASN A 138 -18.45 14.68 -3.39
CA ASN A 138 -18.04 16.06 -3.11
C ASN A 138 -17.13 16.18 -1.89
N GLU A 139 -17.32 15.33 -0.89
CA GLU A 139 -16.57 15.40 0.36
C GLU A 139 -15.25 14.61 0.23
N SER A 140 -14.12 15.32 0.21
CA SER A 140 -12.76 14.73 0.05
C SER A 140 -12.53 13.52 0.97
N LYS A 141 -12.94 13.60 2.24
CA LYS A 141 -12.76 12.54 3.24
C LYS A 141 -13.53 11.24 2.96
N LYS A 142 -14.56 11.30 2.10
CA LYS A 142 -15.37 10.14 1.70
C LYS A 142 -14.87 9.50 0.41
N LYS A 143 -13.94 10.15 -0.30
CA LYS A 143 -13.35 9.56 -1.50
C LYS A 143 -12.51 8.36 -1.11
N THR A 144 -12.64 7.29 -1.88
CA THR A 144 -11.88 6.07 -1.65
C THR A 144 -10.43 6.27 -2.12
N GLY A 145 -9.46 6.00 -1.25
CA GLY A 145 -8.04 6.08 -1.54
C GLY A 145 -7.41 4.74 -1.93
N PHE A 146 -6.28 4.81 -2.62
CA PHE A 146 -5.50 3.66 -3.08
C PHE A 146 -4.09 3.74 -2.49
N PHE A 147 -3.75 2.87 -1.56
CA PHE A 147 -2.54 2.97 -0.75
C PHE A 147 -1.65 1.76 -0.97
N GLY A 148 -0.34 1.97 -0.99
CA GLY A 148 0.62 0.88 -0.80
C GLY A 148 0.73 0.59 0.69
N ILE A 149 1.24 -0.57 1.08
CA ILE A 149 1.63 -0.85 2.48
C ILE A 149 2.96 -1.60 2.54
N ASP A 150 3.59 -1.87 1.39
CA ASP A 150 4.81 -2.67 1.32
C ASP A 150 6.07 -1.84 1.62
N LEU A 151 7.13 -2.53 2.04
CA LEU A 151 8.31 -1.97 2.68
C LEU A 151 9.46 -1.69 1.72
N TYR A 152 9.40 -2.18 0.49
CA TYR A 152 10.60 -2.29 -0.33
C TYR A 152 11.09 -0.96 -0.95
N SER A 153 10.34 0.14 -0.82
CA SER A 153 10.53 1.39 -1.56
C SER A 153 11.55 2.36 -0.91
N LEU A 154 12.70 1.87 -0.42
CA LEU A 154 13.67 2.70 0.32
C LEU A 154 14.10 3.95 -0.45
N GLN A 155 14.61 3.79 -1.67
CA GLN A 155 15.15 4.92 -2.43
C GLN A 155 14.05 5.90 -2.86
N SER A 156 12.93 5.42 -3.39
CA SER A 156 11.83 6.28 -3.82
C SER A 156 11.13 6.97 -2.64
N SER A 157 11.02 6.32 -1.48
CA SER A 157 10.52 6.97 -0.26
C SER A 157 11.46 8.06 0.25
N ARG A 158 12.78 7.85 0.19
CA ARG A 158 13.79 8.86 0.51
C ARG A 158 13.61 10.11 -0.38
N GLU A 159 13.46 9.91 -1.68
CA GLU A 159 13.24 10.98 -2.65
C GLU A 159 11.94 11.75 -2.38
N GLU A 160 10.84 11.07 -2.09
CA GLU A 160 9.55 11.73 -1.79
C GLU A 160 9.60 12.53 -0.48
N VAL A 161 10.34 12.07 0.55
CA VAL A 161 10.58 12.87 1.77
C VAL A 161 11.33 14.16 1.43
N LEU A 162 12.44 14.06 0.69
CA LEU A 162 13.24 15.23 0.33
C LEU A 162 12.45 16.23 -0.52
N LYS A 163 11.68 15.74 -1.49
CA LYS A 163 10.80 16.54 -2.35
C LYS A 163 9.70 17.25 -1.56
N TYR A 164 9.11 16.59 -0.56
CA TYR A 164 8.13 17.22 0.32
C TYR A 164 8.78 18.33 1.17
N LEU A 165 9.95 18.05 1.75
CA LEU A 165 10.70 19.00 2.57
C LEU A 165 11.16 20.21 1.76
N ASP A 166 11.61 20.04 0.51
CA ASP A 166 12.02 21.15 -0.36
C ASP A 166 10.91 22.19 -0.55
N LYS A 167 9.66 21.72 -0.63
CA LYS A 167 8.50 22.59 -0.77
C LYS A 167 8.08 23.22 0.56
N ASN A 168 8.09 22.45 1.64
CA ASN A 168 7.37 22.80 2.88
C ASN A 168 8.28 23.19 4.05
N ALA A 169 9.53 22.75 4.07
CA ALA A 169 10.51 23.05 5.11
C ALA A 169 11.96 22.96 4.59
N PRO A 170 12.44 23.94 3.78
CA PRO A 170 13.74 23.88 3.11
C PRO A 170 14.94 23.69 4.05
N ASP A 171 14.89 24.27 5.26
CA ASP A 171 15.93 24.11 6.27
C ASP A 171 16.05 22.65 6.73
N LEU A 172 14.92 21.98 6.95
CA LEU A 172 14.88 20.55 7.26
C LEU A 172 15.29 19.71 6.04
N ALA A 173 14.99 20.16 4.82
CA ALA A 173 15.41 19.48 3.60
C ALA A 173 16.94 19.43 3.48
N ALA A 174 17.64 20.49 3.88
CA ALA A 174 19.10 20.52 3.87
C ALA A 174 19.71 19.53 4.89
N GLU A 175 19.10 19.41 6.07
CA GLU A 175 19.56 18.47 7.09
C GLU A 175 19.23 17.01 6.73
N ALA A 176 18.04 16.77 6.22
CA ALA A 176 17.62 15.46 5.74
C ALA A 176 18.54 14.94 4.63
N ARG A 177 19.00 15.80 3.71
CA ARG A 177 20.01 15.42 2.69
C ARG A 177 21.32 14.96 3.30
N LYS A 178 21.82 15.64 4.34
CA LYS A 178 23.07 15.22 5.02
C LYS A 178 22.89 13.85 5.68
N CYS A 179 21.77 13.63 6.36
CA CYS A 179 21.44 12.35 6.98
C CYS A 179 21.34 11.24 5.92
N TYR A 180 20.51 11.46 4.90
CA TYR A 180 20.28 10.51 3.82
C TYR A 180 21.47 10.33 2.87
N GLY A 181 22.49 11.18 2.92
CA GLY A 181 23.76 11.00 2.21
C GLY A 181 24.48 9.70 2.59
N CYS A 182 24.14 9.07 3.72
CA CYS A 182 24.64 7.73 4.06
C CYS A 182 24.25 6.67 3.01
N PHE A 183 23.05 6.76 2.44
CA PHE A 183 22.54 5.82 1.44
C PHE A 183 23.17 6.00 0.06
N GLU A 184 23.76 7.17 -0.24
CA GLU A 184 24.35 7.47 -1.57
C GLU A 184 25.64 6.69 -1.85
N ARG A 185 26.16 5.98 -0.85
CA ARG A 185 27.36 5.15 -0.95
C ARG A 185 27.12 3.80 -1.64
N TYR A 186 25.86 3.49 -1.95
CA TYR A 186 25.40 2.19 -2.44
C TYR A 186 24.60 2.38 -3.73
N SER A 187 24.76 1.46 -4.69
CA SER A 187 24.07 1.47 -5.98
C SER A 187 22.60 1.12 -5.85
N ASP A 188 22.27 0.26 -4.89
CA ASP A 188 20.92 -0.23 -4.62
C ASP A 188 20.78 -0.74 -3.18
N GLU A 189 19.55 -1.12 -2.82
CA GLU A 189 19.21 -1.58 -1.48
C GLU A 189 19.84 -2.94 -1.11
N GLN A 190 20.16 -3.78 -2.10
CA GLN A 190 20.81 -5.07 -1.85
C GLN A 190 22.29 -4.88 -1.52
N GLU A 191 22.98 -3.98 -2.23
CA GLU A 191 24.36 -3.61 -1.89
C GLU A 191 24.42 -3.00 -0.49
N TYR A 192 23.49 -2.09 -0.16
CA TYR A 192 23.35 -1.57 1.20
C TYR A 192 23.21 -2.69 2.23
N GLY A 193 22.24 -3.59 2.02
CA GLY A 193 21.97 -4.69 2.93
C GLY A 193 23.17 -5.61 3.13
N TYR A 194 23.87 -5.94 2.04
CA TYR A 194 25.05 -6.81 2.09
C TYR A 194 26.17 -6.16 2.90
N CYS A 195 26.50 -4.89 2.63
CA CYS A 195 27.55 -4.18 3.36
C CYS A 195 27.21 -3.98 4.84
N ALA A 196 25.95 -3.69 5.16
CA ALA A 196 25.49 -3.50 6.52
C ALA A 196 25.52 -4.82 7.32
N ALA A 197 24.97 -5.90 6.77
CA ALA A 197 24.94 -7.22 7.40
C ALA A 197 26.35 -7.80 7.63
N THR A 198 27.25 -7.63 6.66
CA THR A 198 28.65 -8.09 6.74
C THR A 198 29.56 -7.15 7.54
N LYS A 199 29.03 -6.03 8.05
CA LYS A 199 29.77 -4.97 8.77
C LYS A 199 30.96 -4.40 7.98
N LEU A 200 30.93 -4.50 6.66
CA LEU A 200 31.92 -3.87 5.78
C LEU A 200 31.84 -2.34 5.87
N ARG A 201 30.64 -1.81 6.14
CA ARG A 201 30.36 -0.38 6.36
C ARG A 201 29.29 -0.21 7.43
N PRO A 202 29.24 0.93 8.14
CA PRO A 202 28.15 1.21 9.06
C PRO A 202 26.82 1.34 8.31
N GLY A 203 25.74 0.89 8.95
CA GLY A 203 24.36 1.13 8.49
C GLY A 203 23.93 2.58 8.69
N CYS A 204 22.76 2.92 8.14
CA CYS A 204 22.19 4.28 8.15
C CYS A 204 21.00 4.42 9.12
N GLU A 205 20.91 3.55 10.14
CA GLU A 205 19.79 3.50 11.10
C GLU A 205 19.61 4.83 11.84
N LYS A 206 20.69 5.43 12.34
CA LYS A 206 20.64 6.67 13.13
C LYS A 206 20.14 7.83 12.28
N GLU A 207 20.63 7.91 11.05
CA GLU A 207 20.28 8.92 10.07
C GLU A 207 18.80 8.79 9.65
N ALA A 208 18.32 7.57 9.43
CA ALA A 208 16.91 7.32 9.11
C ALA A 208 15.97 7.67 10.27
N ILE A 209 16.37 7.35 11.52
CA ILE A 209 15.62 7.73 12.72
C ILE A 209 15.56 9.25 12.88
N GLU A 210 16.65 9.96 12.60
CA GLU A 210 16.71 11.41 12.74
C GLU A 210 15.74 12.11 11.78
N VAL A 211 15.74 11.72 10.49
CA VAL A 211 14.77 12.27 9.53
C VAL A 211 13.33 11.89 9.89
N LEU A 212 13.09 10.67 10.39
CA LEU A 212 11.77 10.26 10.85
C LEU A 212 11.25 11.15 12.00
N LYS A 213 12.08 11.50 12.98
CA LYS A 213 11.69 12.41 14.06
C LYS A 213 11.28 13.77 13.52
N GLN A 214 12.10 14.34 12.63
CA GLN A 214 11.80 15.63 11.99
C GLN A 214 10.48 15.59 11.23
N MET A 215 10.19 14.50 10.52
CA MET A 215 8.95 14.32 9.78
C MET A 215 7.73 14.11 10.69
N LEU A 216 7.88 13.43 11.83
CA LEU A 216 6.82 13.30 12.84
C LEU A 216 6.47 14.66 13.45
N ASP A 217 7.47 15.46 13.81
CA ASP A 217 7.28 16.81 14.37
C ASP A 217 6.63 17.75 13.35
N LEU A 218 7.10 17.72 12.10
CA LEU A 218 6.52 18.51 11.02
C LEU A 218 5.08 18.09 10.74
N HIS A 219 4.79 16.80 10.67
CA HIS A 219 3.43 16.29 10.46
C HIS A 219 2.49 16.69 11.59
N ALA A 220 2.92 16.55 12.85
CA ALA A 220 2.13 16.98 14.00
C ALA A 220 1.80 18.47 13.94
N LYS A 221 2.76 19.31 13.53
CA LYS A 221 2.53 20.74 13.29
C LYS A 221 1.52 20.97 12.17
N THR A 222 1.69 20.33 11.00
CA THR A 222 0.77 20.46 9.86
C THR A 222 -0.66 20.07 10.24
N MET A 223 -0.84 18.97 10.97
CA MET A 223 -2.15 18.49 11.44
C MET A 223 -2.79 19.42 12.48
N SER A 224 -2.00 20.13 13.27
CA SER A 224 -2.52 21.15 14.19
C SER A 224 -3.04 22.41 13.47
N GLU A 225 -2.46 22.73 12.32
CA GLU A 225 -2.79 23.90 11.50
C GLU A 225 -3.94 23.61 10.51
N HIS A 226 -4.04 22.37 10.01
CA HIS A 226 -5.05 21.94 9.04
C HIS A 226 -6.16 21.12 9.72
N LYS A 227 -7.35 21.72 9.85
CA LYS A 227 -8.52 21.06 10.46
C LYS A 227 -9.33 20.17 9.48
N THR A 228 -8.91 20.08 8.22
CA THR A 228 -9.63 19.39 7.16
C THR A 228 -8.74 18.38 6.45
N HIS A 229 -9.30 17.22 6.10
CA HIS A 229 -8.68 16.26 5.17
C HIS A 229 -8.68 16.83 3.74
N ASP A 230 -7.63 17.56 3.44
CA ASP A 230 -7.32 18.16 2.15
C ASP A 230 -6.05 17.56 1.53
N ALA A 231 -5.64 18.09 0.38
CA ALA A 231 -4.49 17.58 -0.33
C ALA A 231 -3.15 17.84 0.40
N GLU A 232 -3.06 18.87 1.24
CA GLU A 232 -1.81 19.22 1.93
C GLU A 232 -1.62 18.40 3.21
N SER A 233 -2.68 18.22 4.00
CA SER A 233 -2.70 17.28 5.13
C SER A 233 -2.41 15.84 4.67
N GLU A 234 -2.98 15.41 3.54
CA GLU A 234 -2.67 14.10 2.96
C GLU A 234 -1.22 14.03 2.46
N ALA A 235 -0.69 15.06 1.79
CA ALA A 235 0.71 15.09 1.40
C ALA A 235 1.67 15.01 2.60
N SER A 236 1.33 15.68 3.71
CA SER A 236 2.08 15.60 4.96
C SER A 236 2.08 14.18 5.54
N PHE A 237 0.91 13.53 5.61
CA PHE A 237 0.78 12.15 6.06
C PHE A 237 1.60 11.19 5.18
N TYR A 238 1.49 11.31 3.85
CA TYR A 238 2.25 10.47 2.92
C TYR A 238 3.77 10.67 3.04
N ALA A 239 4.23 11.90 3.27
CA ALA A 239 5.65 12.18 3.46
C ALA A 239 6.17 11.61 4.79
N MET A 240 5.37 11.70 5.87
CA MET A 240 5.69 11.08 7.15
C MET A 240 5.77 9.55 7.04
N GLU A 241 4.81 8.91 6.37
CA GLU A 241 4.84 7.45 6.12
C GLU A 241 6.06 7.05 5.27
N ASN A 242 6.44 7.84 4.26
CA ASN A 242 7.68 7.59 3.53
C ASN A 242 8.92 7.60 4.45
N ALA A 243 8.99 8.50 5.44
CA ALA A 243 10.10 8.50 6.40
C ALA A 243 10.08 7.26 7.32
N LYS A 244 8.90 6.76 7.69
CA LYS A 244 8.76 5.48 8.41
C LYS A 244 9.24 4.32 7.56
N ILE A 245 8.86 4.30 6.28
CA ILE A 245 9.30 3.30 5.31
C ILE A 245 10.82 3.33 5.17
N VAL A 246 11.47 4.49 5.05
CA VAL A 246 12.93 4.55 4.97
C VAL A 246 13.58 3.91 6.21
N ARG A 247 13.06 4.18 7.41
CA ARG A 247 13.57 3.59 8.65
C ARG A 247 13.33 2.08 8.74
N GLU A 248 12.14 1.61 8.40
CA GLU A 248 11.84 0.17 8.44
C GLU A 248 12.55 -0.58 7.31
N ALA A 249 12.72 0.03 6.14
CA ALA A 249 13.40 -0.57 5.00
C ALA A 249 14.91 -0.67 5.29
N GLU A 250 15.51 0.35 5.91
CA GLU A 250 16.87 0.28 6.45
C GLU A 250 17.03 -0.97 7.32
N LYS A 251 16.14 -1.13 8.30
CA LYS A 251 16.15 -2.27 9.22
C LYS A 251 15.99 -3.58 8.46
N TYR A 252 15.06 -3.66 7.52
CA TYR A 252 14.82 -4.83 6.70
C TYR A 252 16.05 -5.24 5.89
N TYR A 253 16.61 -4.32 5.09
CA TYR A 253 17.75 -4.60 4.22
C TYR A 253 19.01 -4.93 5.03
N ARG A 254 19.22 -4.28 6.18
CA ARG A 254 20.34 -4.61 7.08
C ARG A 254 20.28 -6.05 7.61
N HIS A 255 19.08 -6.59 7.86
CA HIS A 255 18.92 -7.98 8.31
C HIS A 255 18.71 -8.98 7.14
N MET A 256 18.59 -8.50 5.90
CA MET A 256 18.29 -9.34 4.71
C MET A 256 19.25 -10.53 4.57
N PHE A 257 20.54 -10.32 4.85
CA PHE A 257 21.59 -11.32 4.67
C PHE A 257 21.95 -12.09 5.95
N GLU A 258 21.32 -11.76 7.09
CA GLU A 258 21.53 -12.47 8.34
C GLU A 258 20.74 -13.80 8.40
N GLY A 259 19.73 -13.94 7.53
CA GLY A 259 18.86 -15.11 7.44
C GLY A 259 17.82 -15.19 8.56
N GLY A 260 16.90 -16.15 8.44
CA GLY A 260 15.87 -16.44 9.44
C GLY A 260 14.53 -15.73 9.24
N GLU A 261 13.61 -15.92 10.21
CA GLU A 261 12.23 -15.39 10.18
C GLU A 261 12.14 -13.88 10.44
N ILE A 262 13.26 -13.24 10.79
CA ILE A 262 13.33 -11.85 11.25
C ILE A 262 12.86 -10.89 10.15
N THR A 263 13.30 -11.10 8.90
CA THR A 263 12.97 -10.20 7.78
C THR A 263 11.50 -10.29 7.37
N TRP A 264 10.92 -11.50 7.40
CA TRP A 264 9.49 -11.73 7.19
C TRP A 264 8.65 -10.99 8.23
N ASN A 265 9.00 -11.15 9.51
CA ASN A 265 8.30 -10.47 10.59
C ASN A 265 8.44 -8.95 10.51
N ILE A 266 9.59 -8.41 10.07
CA ILE A 266 9.76 -6.96 9.85
C ILE A 266 8.79 -6.46 8.77
N ARG A 267 8.73 -7.12 7.61
CA ARG A 267 7.87 -6.70 6.50
C ARG A 267 6.39 -6.77 6.86
N ASP A 268 5.96 -7.87 7.47
CA ASP A 268 4.54 -8.06 7.82
C ASP A 268 4.12 -7.14 8.97
N THR A 269 5.00 -6.91 9.95
CA THR A 269 4.75 -5.91 11.02
C THR A 269 4.61 -4.52 10.41
N HIS A 270 5.48 -4.13 9.48
CA HIS A 270 5.39 -2.85 8.80
C HIS A 270 4.06 -2.68 8.04
N MET A 271 3.65 -3.69 7.26
CA MET A 271 2.35 -3.66 6.56
C MET A 271 1.18 -3.47 7.52
N CYS A 272 1.23 -4.11 8.69
CA CYS A 272 0.22 -3.96 9.74
C CYS A 272 0.24 -2.55 10.36
N ASP A 273 1.41 -2.03 10.69
CA ASP A 273 1.58 -0.68 11.25
C ASP A 273 1.09 0.38 10.28
N CYS A 274 1.44 0.27 9.00
CA CYS A 274 0.99 1.17 7.94
C CYS A 274 -0.55 1.16 7.80
N LEU A 275 -1.18 -0.01 7.88
CA LEU A 275 -2.64 -0.12 7.92
C LEU A 275 -3.23 0.57 9.15
N GLN A 276 -2.63 0.41 10.33
CA GLN A 276 -3.10 1.06 11.56
C GLN A 276 -2.99 2.59 11.43
N ASP A 277 -1.90 3.09 10.89
CA ASP A 277 -1.69 4.51 10.61
C ASP A 277 -2.73 5.04 9.62
N LEU A 278 -3.02 4.30 8.55
CA LEU A 278 -4.08 4.61 7.60
C LEU A 278 -5.47 4.69 8.25
N LEU A 279 -5.82 3.70 9.09
CA LEU A 279 -7.10 3.68 9.80
C LEU A 279 -7.18 4.83 10.81
N LYS A 280 -6.10 5.13 11.53
CA LYS A 280 -6.03 6.24 12.48
C LYS A 280 -6.15 7.59 11.79
N TYR A 281 -5.45 7.76 10.67
CA TYR A 281 -5.47 9.00 9.89
C TYR A 281 -6.87 9.28 9.34
N ASN A 282 -7.57 8.29 8.80
CA ASN A 282 -8.89 8.48 8.18
C ASN A 282 -10.06 8.46 9.19
N GLY A 283 -9.85 7.91 10.39
CA GLY A 283 -10.77 7.98 11.52
C GLY A 283 -11.39 6.64 11.96
N PRO A 284 -12.08 6.63 13.11
CA PRO A 284 -12.54 5.40 13.78
C PRO A 284 -13.63 4.64 13.02
N GLU A 285 -14.36 5.27 12.10
CA GLU A 285 -15.40 4.62 11.29
C GLU A 285 -14.87 4.13 9.94
N THR A 286 -13.59 4.36 9.65
CA THR A 286 -13.01 3.98 8.36
C THR A 286 -12.94 2.45 8.22
N LYS A 287 -13.26 1.99 7.01
CA LYS A 287 -13.15 0.60 6.59
C LYS A 287 -12.14 0.44 5.47
N ALA A 288 -11.32 -0.61 5.57
CA ALA A 288 -10.21 -0.90 4.68
C ALA A 288 -10.34 -2.29 4.05
N VAL A 289 -10.17 -2.36 2.73
CA VAL A 289 -9.96 -3.61 2.02
C VAL A 289 -8.47 -3.75 1.74
N ILE A 290 -7.91 -4.93 1.99
CA ILE A 290 -6.49 -5.21 1.84
C ILE A 290 -6.30 -6.21 0.71
N TRP A 291 -5.47 -5.86 -0.26
CA TRP A 291 -5.09 -6.68 -1.40
C TRP A 291 -3.69 -7.25 -1.10
N VAL A 292 -3.66 -8.47 -0.58
CA VAL A 292 -2.43 -9.17 -0.17
C VAL A 292 -2.31 -10.51 -0.87
N LYS A 293 -1.17 -11.18 -0.71
CA LYS A 293 -1.02 -12.60 -0.95
C LYS A 293 -1.54 -13.45 0.21
#